data_AF-A0A673KXA3-F1
#
_entry.id   AF-A0A673KXA3-F1
#
_cell.length_a   1.000
_cell.length_b   1.000
_cell.length_c   1.000
_cell.angle_alpha   90.00
_cell.angle_beta   90.00
_cell.angle_gamma   90.00
#
_symmetry.space_group_name_H-M   'P 1'
#
loop_
_entity.id
_entity.type
_entity.pdbx_description
1 polymer ?
#
loop_
_entity_poly.entity_id
_entity_poly.type
_entity_poly.pdbx_seq_one_letter_code
_entity_poly.pdbx_strand_id
1 'polypeptide(L)'
;MCSSFLGTTRIVMEYNFPRECIQKFFPSRKCFTFPFPTAPENMSSLESLNPADISSEFLKVTDHFCQFVFHDSCVKRLKDGHTVTGRVLGHLAKTYVDTISSGAVPCLENAVIAMATIENEAAVKEGLQVYQSGMEKLKDSFPLELKDVSSEHQHLSSTATQAFMKRSFRDTDGKNLKSLEVGNVRSFRMMVNH
;
A
#
# COMPACT_ATOMS: atom_id res chain seq x y z
N MET A 1 -19.29 -25.67 4.54
CA MET A 1 -18.56 -26.52 5.50
C MET A 1 -17.87 -25.66 6.55
N CYS A 2 -18.46 -25.56 7.73
CA CYS A 2 -17.85 -25.20 9.03
C CYS A 2 -18.96 -25.30 10.08
N SER A 3 -19.45 -26.50 10.33
CA SER A 3 -20.45 -26.74 11.37
C SER A 3 -19.76 -26.68 12.73
N SER A 4 -20.32 -25.91 13.67
CA SER A 4 -19.90 -25.93 15.07
C SER A 4 -20.67 -27.00 15.83
N PHE A 5 -20.01 -27.71 16.75
CA PHE A 5 -20.70 -28.63 17.65
C PHE A 5 -21.29 -27.87 18.85
N LEU A 6 -22.45 -28.33 19.34
CA LEU A 6 -23.05 -27.81 20.57
C LEU A 6 -22.33 -28.39 21.80
N GLY A 7 -22.11 -27.55 22.82
CA GLY A 7 -21.49 -27.94 24.09
C GLY A 7 -20.34 -27.03 24.51
N THR A 8 -19.96 -27.12 25.78
CA THR A 8 -18.91 -26.28 26.40
C THR A 8 -17.74 -27.10 26.95
N THR A 9 -17.65 -28.38 26.59
CA THR A 9 -16.51 -29.20 26.98
C THR A 9 -15.23 -28.69 26.30
N ARG A 10 -14.07 -28.93 26.93
CA ARG A 10 -12.77 -28.50 26.37
C ARG A 10 -12.56 -28.98 24.94
N ILE A 11 -12.91 -30.24 24.66
CA ILE A 11 -12.80 -30.86 23.33
C ILE A 11 -13.69 -30.12 22.30
N VAL A 12 -14.93 -29.79 22.68
CA VAL A 12 -15.85 -29.06 21.79
C VAL A 12 -15.34 -27.64 21.53
N MET A 13 -14.84 -26.95 22.55
CA MET A 13 -14.25 -25.62 22.41
C MET A 13 -13.00 -25.63 21.52
N GLU A 14 -12.07 -26.55 21.74
CA GLU A 14 -10.85 -26.72 20.93
C GLU A 14 -11.18 -27.04 19.46
N TYR A 15 -12.21 -27.86 19.23
CA TYR A 15 -12.72 -28.12 17.89
C TYR A 15 -13.35 -26.86 17.26
N ASN A 16 -14.19 -26.12 17.98
CA ASN A 16 -14.91 -24.97 17.43
C ASN A 16 -14.00 -23.74 17.21
N PHE A 17 -12.98 -23.54 18.05
CA PHE A 17 -12.18 -22.31 18.07
C PHE A 17 -11.57 -21.93 16.69
N PRO A 18 -10.88 -22.82 15.95
CA PRO A 18 -10.38 -22.48 14.61
C PRO A 18 -11.50 -22.11 13.62
N ARG A 19 -12.67 -22.76 13.72
CA ARG A 19 -13.82 -22.50 12.84
C ARG A 19 -14.40 -21.12 13.10
N GLU A 20 -14.55 -20.77 14.37
CA GLU A 20 -15.01 -19.45 14.79
C GLU A 20 -14.02 -18.35 14.36
N CYS A 21 -12.70 -18.58 14.50
CA CYS A 21 -11.68 -17.65 14.02
C CYS A 21 -11.78 -17.43 12.50
N ILE A 22 -11.90 -18.49 11.70
CA ILE A 22 -12.06 -18.38 10.25
C ILE A 22 -13.34 -17.61 9.90
N GLN A 23 -14.44 -17.92 10.60
CA GLN A 23 -15.72 -17.27 10.37
C GLN A 23 -15.72 -15.78 10.73
N LYS A 24 -15.02 -15.42 11.82
CA LYS A 24 -14.98 -14.06 12.36
C LYS A 24 -13.97 -13.15 11.67
N PHE A 25 -12.78 -13.66 11.33
CA PHE A 25 -11.69 -12.83 10.83
C PHE A 25 -11.65 -12.71 9.30
N PHE A 26 -12.27 -13.63 8.55
CA PHE A 26 -12.28 -13.62 7.08
C PHE A 26 -13.70 -13.40 6.55
N PRO A 27 -14.10 -12.16 6.21
CA PRO A 27 -15.48 -11.85 5.87
C PRO A 27 -15.97 -12.53 4.59
N SER A 28 -15.08 -12.75 3.63
CA SER A 28 -15.33 -13.55 2.42
C SER A 28 -14.50 -14.83 2.45
N ARG A 29 -15.11 -15.94 2.05
CA ARG A 29 -14.51 -17.27 2.06
C ARG A 29 -14.97 -18.02 0.81
N LYS A 30 -14.02 -18.54 0.04
CA LYS A 30 -14.25 -19.37 -1.16
C LYS A 30 -13.42 -20.64 -1.01
N CYS A 31 -13.98 -21.78 -1.42
CA CYS A 31 -13.30 -23.08 -1.38
C CYS A 31 -13.23 -23.65 -2.80
N PHE A 32 -12.06 -24.15 -3.19
CA PHE A 32 -11.81 -24.86 -4.44
C PHE A 32 -11.27 -26.24 -4.08
N THR A 33 -11.75 -27.27 -4.78
CA THR A 33 -11.28 -28.65 -4.59
C THR A 33 -10.60 -29.10 -5.87
N PHE A 34 -9.32 -29.45 -5.77
CA PHE A 34 -8.51 -29.88 -6.90
C PHE A 34 -8.46 -31.41 -6.95
N PRO A 35 -8.76 -32.04 -8.09
CA PRO A 35 -8.49 -33.47 -8.27
C PRO A 35 -6.97 -33.73 -8.31
N PHE A 36 -6.56 -34.99 -8.29
CA PHE A 36 -5.15 -35.32 -8.47
C PHE A 36 -4.67 -34.86 -9.87
N PRO A 37 -3.53 -34.14 -9.96
CA PRO A 37 -3.06 -33.58 -11.22
C PRO A 37 -2.50 -34.63 -12.17
N THR A 38 -1.94 -35.72 -11.65
CA THR A 38 -1.35 -36.83 -12.40
C THR A 38 -1.27 -38.08 -11.49
N ALA A 39 -0.74 -39.19 -12.00
CA ALA A 39 -0.51 -40.40 -11.24
C ALA A 39 0.54 -40.18 -10.12
N PRO A 40 0.42 -40.83 -8.95
CA PRO A 40 1.30 -40.60 -7.80
C PRO A 40 2.80 -40.71 -8.09
N GLU A 41 3.19 -41.64 -8.96
CA GLU A 41 4.57 -41.87 -9.40
C GLU A 41 5.20 -40.66 -10.11
N ASN A 42 4.40 -39.81 -10.75
CA ASN A 42 4.85 -38.65 -11.50
C ASN A 42 4.79 -37.33 -10.69
N MET A 43 4.32 -37.37 -9.44
CA MET A 43 4.14 -36.17 -8.62
C MET A 43 5.44 -35.43 -8.32
N SER A 44 6.55 -36.14 -8.17
CA SER A 44 7.87 -35.53 -7.92
C SER A 44 8.42 -34.77 -9.13
N SER A 45 7.94 -35.08 -10.33
CA SER A 45 8.32 -34.45 -11.58
C SER A 45 7.22 -33.59 -12.18
N LEU A 46 6.20 -33.19 -11.40
CA LEU A 46 5.02 -32.47 -11.90
C LEU A 46 5.36 -31.22 -12.72
N GLU A 47 6.39 -30.46 -12.31
CA GLU A 47 6.83 -29.24 -13.01
C GLU A 47 7.46 -29.50 -14.39
N SER A 48 7.98 -30.71 -14.63
CA SER A 48 8.62 -31.10 -15.90
C SER A 48 7.72 -31.94 -16.81
N LEU A 49 6.50 -32.27 -16.36
CA LEU A 49 5.53 -32.99 -17.18
C LEU A 49 5.04 -32.12 -18.34
N ASN A 50 4.72 -32.77 -19.46
CA ASN A 50 4.04 -32.06 -20.52
C ASN A 50 2.60 -31.76 -20.07
N PRO A 51 2.00 -30.63 -20.49
CA PRO A 51 0.61 -30.32 -20.16
C PRO A 51 -0.39 -31.41 -20.58
N ALA A 52 -0.08 -32.21 -21.60
CA ALA A 52 -0.89 -33.34 -22.05
C ALA A 52 -0.89 -34.53 -21.05
N ASP A 53 0.13 -34.63 -20.21
CA ASP A 53 0.28 -35.67 -19.18
C ASP A 53 -0.41 -35.26 -17.86
N ILE A 54 -0.98 -34.06 -17.81
CA ILE A 54 -1.73 -33.52 -16.69
C ILE A 54 -3.22 -33.78 -16.93
N SER A 55 -3.92 -34.21 -15.87
CA SER A 55 -5.36 -34.42 -15.86
C SER A 55 -6.12 -33.19 -16.38
N SER A 56 -6.94 -33.39 -17.41
CA SER A 56 -7.77 -32.33 -17.99
C SER A 56 -8.75 -31.74 -16.97
N GLU A 57 -9.27 -32.54 -16.04
CA GLU A 57 -10.15 -32.07 -14.97
C GLU A 57 -9.39 -31.20 -13.95
N PHE A 58 -8.14 -31.55 -13.65
CA PHE A 58 -7.27 -30.70 -12.83
C PHE A 58 -6.99 -29.36 -13.50
N LEU A 59 -6.65 -29.39 -14.80
CA LEU A 59 -6.40 -28.18 -15.58
C LEU A 59 -7.63 -27.28 -15.62
N LYS A 60 -8.83 -27.85 -15.80
CA LYS A 60 -10.09 -27.11 -15.80
C LYS A 60 -10.38 -26.43 -14.46
N VAL A 61 -10.20 -27.13 -13.33
CA VAL A 61 -10.38 -26.52 -12.01
C VAL A 61 -9.32 -25.44 -11.76
N THR A 62 -8.09 -25.66 -12.21
CA THR A 62 -6.99 -24.69 -12.09
C THR A 62 -7.27 -23.43 -12.89
N ASP A 63 -7.75 -23.55 -14.13
CA ASP A 63 -8.14 -22.41 -14.95
C ASP A 63 -9.25 -21.58 -14.28
N HIS A 64 -10.30 -22.25 -13.79
CA HIS A 64 -11.37 -21.58 -13.06
C HIS A 64 -10.88 -20.91 -11.75
N PHE A 65 -9.96 -21.54 -11.03
CA PHE A 65 -9.31 -20.94 -9.85
C PHE A 65 -8.49 -19.69 -10.24
N CYS A 66 -7.68 -19.78 -11.29
CA CYS A 66 -6.89 -18.65 -11.79
C CYS A 66 -7.78 -17.48 -12.21
N GLN A 67 -8.86 -17.75 -12.97
CA GLN A 67 -9.83 -16.73 -13.36
C GLN A 67 -10.44 -16.04 -12.14
N PHE A 68 -10.85 -16.81 -11.13
CA PHE A 68 -11.33 -16.23 -9.87
C PHE A 68 -10.27 -15.36 -9.19
N VAL A 69 -9.02 -15.81 -9.09
CA VAL A 69 -7.95 -15.02 -8.47
C VAL A 69 -7.69 -13.73 -9.24
N PHE A 70 -7.64 -13.76 -10.58
CA PHE A 70 -7.35 -12.58 -11.38
C PHE A 70 -8.50 -11.59 -11.45
N HIS A 71 -9.75 -12.08 -11.48
CA HIS A 71 -10.92 -11.22 -11.66
C HIS A 71 -11.54 -10.77 -10.33
N ASP A 72 -11.65 -11.68 -9.36
CA ASP A 72 -12.44 -11.44 -8.13
C ASP A 72 -11.58 -11.05 -6.92
N SER A 73 -10.24 -11.17 -7.00
CA SER A 73 -9.38 -10.72 -5.90
C SER A 73 -9.35 -9.21 -5.80
N CYS A 74 -9.77 -8.69 -4.64
CA CYS A 74 -9.73 -7.26 -4.37
C CYS A 74 -8.29 -6.74 -4.26
N VAL A 75 -8.06 -5.54 -4.79
CA VAL A 75 -6.86 -4.76 -4.48
C VAL A 75 -6.75 -4.57 -2.96
N LYS A 76 -5.56 -4.80 -2.40
CA LYS A 76 -5.32 -4.64 -0.97
C LYS A 76 -5.54 -3.19 -0.54
N ARG A 77 -6.40 -3.00 0.45
CA ARG A 77 -6.71 -1.70 1.06
C ARG A 77 -6.51 -1.73 2.57
N LEU A 78 -6.19 -0.58 3.12
CA LEU A 78 -6.25 -0.31 4.55
C LEU A 78 -7.70 -0.12 5.02
N LYS A 79 -7.93 -0.09 6.34
CA LYS A 79 -9.28 0.05 6.91
C LYS A 79 -10.01 1.32 6.47
N ASP A 80 -9.27 2.38 6.17
CA ASP A 80 -9.77 3.67 5.71
C ASP A 80 -9.83 3.79 4.17
N GLY A 81 -9.66 2.66 3.45
CA GLY A 81 -9.83 2.60 2.00
C GLY A 81 -8.58 2.89 1.17
N HIS A 82 -7.48 3.35 1.78
CA HIS A 82 -6.22 3.61 1.07
C HIS A 82 -5.68 2.35 0.42
N THR A 83 -5.38 2.44 -0.87
CA THR A 83 -4.75 1.35 -1.64
C THR A 83 -3.32 1.12 -1.16
N VAL A 84 -2.98 -0.14 -0.87
CA VAL A 84 -1.62 -0.53 -0.54
C VAL A 84 -0.83 -0.66 -1.84
N THR A 85 -0.01 0.35 -2.14
CA THR A 85 0.94 0.34 -3.27
C THR A 85 2.20 -0.45 -2.90
N GLY A 86 3.10 -0.69 -3.87
CA GLY A 86 4.39 -1.36 -3.60
C GLY A 86 5.25 -0.65 -2.54
N ARG A 87 5.26 0.69 -2.55
CA ARG A 87 5.95 1.52 -1.54
C ARG A 87 5.38 1.30 -0.14
N VAL A 88 4.06 1.31 -0.03
CA VAL A 88 3.34 1.06 1.25
C VAL A 88 3.60 -0.36 1.72
N LEU A 89 3.51 -1.34 0.82
CA LEU A 89 3.76 -2.74 1.14
C LEU A 89 5.20 -2.96 1.67
N GLY A 90 6.20 -2.34 1.05
CA GLY A 90 7.59 -2.43 1.49
C GLY A 90 7.81 -1.91 2.92
N HIS A 91 7.20 -0.78 3.25
CA HIS A 91 7.26 -0.25 4.62
C HIS A 91 6.53 -1.15 5.62
N LEU A 92 5.31 -1.60 5.32
CA LEU A 92 4.57 -2.52 6.18
C LEU A 92 5.35 -3.81 6.45
N ALA A 93 5.92 -4.40 5.40
CA ALA A 93 6.73 -5.61 5.50
C ALA A 93 7.93 -5.39 6.43
N LYS A 94 8.70 -4.31 6.21
CA LYS A 94 9.84 -3.96 7.07
C LYS A 94 9.41 -3.77 8.52
N THR A 95 8.41 -2.93 8.78
CA THR A 95 7.94 -2.66 10.15
C THR A 95 7.47 -3.93 10.86
N TYR A 96 6.76 -4.82 10.16
CA TYR A 96 6.33 -6.09 10.75
C TYR A 96 7.50 -7.00 11.07
N VAL A 97 8.47 -7.16 10.15
CA VAL A 97 9.65 -7.98 10.38
C VAL A 97 10.48 -7.44 11.54
N ASP A 98 10.73 -6.13 11.60
CA ASP A 98 11.49 -5.49 12.68
C ASP A 98 10.78 -5.67 14.05
N THR A 99 9.44 -5.55 14.06
CA THR A 99 8.63 -5.71 15.29
C THR A 99 8.67 -7.15 15.78
N ILE A 100 8.48 -8.13 14.88
CA ILE A 100 8.55 -9.56 15.22
C ILE A 100 9.96 -9.92 15.72
N SER A 101 10.99 -9.43 15.04
CA SER A 101 12.39 -9.72 15.37
C SER A 101 12.81 -9.15 16.73
N SER A 102 12.14 -8.10 17.20
CA SER A 102 12.34 -7.54 18.55
C SER A 102 11.50 -8.23 19.65
N GLY A 103 10.71 -9.25 19.31
CA GLY A 103 9.83 -9.96 20.24
C GLY A 103 8.53 -9.22 20.56
N ALA A 104 8.28 -8.08 19.92
CA ALA A 104 7.05 -7.32 20.06
C ALA A 104 5.95 -7.83 19.11
N VAL A 105 4.70 -7.47 19.39
CA VAL A 105 3.54 -7.86 18.56
C VAL A 105 3.26 -6.78 17.51
N PRO A 106 3.22 -7.11 16.21
CA PRO A 106 2.88 -6.16 15.16
C PRO A 106 1.48 -5.56 15.34
N CYS A 107 1.39 -4.23 15.27
CA CYS A 107 0.12 -3.50 15.22
C CYS A 107 0.00 -2.78 13.88
N LEU A 108 -1.01 -3.16 13.08
CA LEU A 108 -1.25 -2.55 11.77
C LEU A 108 -1.45 -1.03 11.87
N GLU A 109 -2.22 -0.57 12.85
CA GLU A 109 -2.51 0.86 13.00
C GLU A 109 -1.23 1.66 13.28
N ASN A 110 -0.38 1.16 14.17
CA ASN A 110 0.89 1.80 14.51
C ASN A 110 1.83 1.84 13.29
N ALA A 111 1.90 0.75 12.52
CA ALA A 111 2.72 0.69 11.32
C ALA A 111 2.26 1.69 10.25
N VAL A 112 0.95 1.83 10.05
CA VAL A 112 0.39 2.77 9.08
C VAL A 112 0.58 4.22 9.54
N ILE A 113 0.41 4.53 10.83
CA ILE A 113 0.65 5.87 11.37
C ILE A 113 2.13 6.28 11.20
N ALA A 114 3.06 5.41 11.61
CA ALA A 114 4.48 5.67 11.48
C ALA A 114 4.88 5.93 10.01
N MET A 115 4.32 5.16 9.08
CA MET A 115 4.54 5.36 7.65
C MET A 115 4.00 6.68 7.14
N ALA A 116 2.77 7.06 7.54
CA ALA A 116 2.19 8.35 7.15
C ALA A 116 3.08 9.51 7.58
N THR A 117 3.61 9.47 8.80
CA THR A 117 4.58 10.47 9.28
C THR A 117 5.82 10.52 8.37
N ILE A 118 6.49 9.39 8.15
CA ILE A 118 7.73 9.32 7.35
C ILE A 118 7.50 9.81 5.91
N GLU A 119 6.44 9.33 5.25
CA GLU A 119 6.19 9.68 3.85
C GLU A 119 5.74 11.12 3.68
N ASN A 120 4.95 11.66 4.62
CA ASN A 120 4.53 13.07 4.55
C ASN A 120 5.68 14.02 4.84
N GLU A 121 6.57 13.71 5.80
CA GLU A 121 7.79 14.50 6.04
C GLU A 121 8.68 14.53 4.79
N ALA A 122 8.87 13.37 4.15
CA ALA A 122 9.62 13.27 2.91
C ALA A 122 8.93 14.00 1.75
N ALA A 123 7.60 13.96 1.67
CA ALA A 123 6.81 14.68 0.67
C ALA A 123 6.95 16.20 0.81
N VAL A 124 6.89 16.74 2.04
CA VAL A 124 7.12 18.17 2.29
C VAL A 124 8.51 18.57 1.85
N LYS A 125 9.53 17.80 2.22
CA LYS A 125 10.92 18.07 1.84
C LYS A 125 11.09 18.08 0.31
N GLU A 126 10.51 17.10 -0.38
CA GLU A 126 10.56 16.98 -1.84
C GLU A 126 9.84 18.16 -2.53
N GLY A 127 8.63 18.51 -2.08
CA GLY A 127 7.89 19.66 -2.59
C GLY A 127 8.65 20.97 -2.40
N LEU A 128 9.22 21.20 -1.22
CA LEU A 128 10.04 22.39 -0.94
C LEU A 128 11.28 22.45 -1.83
N GLN A 129 11.94 21.31 -2.04
CA GLN A 129 13.11 21.24 -2.91
C GLN A 129 12.75 21.59 -4.36
N VAL A 130 11.62 21.08 -4.88
CA VAL A 130 11.12 21.41 -6.22
C VAL A 130 10.87 22.91 -6.35
N TYR A 131 10.15 23.48 -5.37
CA TYR A 131 9.85 24.90 -5.35
C TYR A 131 11.12 25.76 -5.31
N GLN A 132 12.02 25.48 -4.36
CA GLN A 132 13.27 26.22 -4.16
C GLN A 132 14.17 26.13 -5.39
N SER A 133 14.29 24.95 -5.99
CA SER A 133 15.12 24.78 -7.20
C SER A 133 14.57 25.57 -8.39
N GLY A 134 13.24 25.63 -8.55
CA GLY A 134 12.61 26.46 -9.57
C GLY A 134 12.82 27.96 -9.31
N MET A 135 12.72 28.35 -8.04
CA MET A 135 12.95 29.71 -7.60
C MET A 135 14.41 30.16 -7.79
N GLU A 136 15.39 29.32 -7.49
CA GLU A 136 16.80 29.63 -7.76
C GLU A 136 17.06 29.84 -9.26
N LYS A 137 16.49 29.01 -10.13
CA LYS A 137 16.59 29.18 -11.59
C LYS A 137 15.95 30.48 -12.09
N LEU A 138 14.84 30.89 -11.46
CA LEU A 138 14.20 32.17 -11.79
C LEU A 138 15.15 33.35 -11.53
N LYS A 139 16.06 33.23 -10.54
CA LYS A 139 17.00 34.29 -10.21
C LYS A 139 17.95 34.64 -11.35
N ASP A 140 18.26 33.67 -12.20
CA ASP A 140 19.15 33.87 -13.36
C ASP A 140 18.52 34.81 -14.41
N SER A 141 17.22 35.06 -14.33
CA SER A 141 16.47 35.92 -15.27
C SER A 141 16.21 37.34 -14.73
N PHE A 142 16.73 37.70 -13.55
CA PHE A 142 16.54 39.06 -13.02
C PHE A 142 17.28 40.14 -13.84
N PRO A 143 16.73 41.37 -13.91
CA PRO A 143 15.50 41.86 -13.27
C PRO A 143 14.22 41.46 -14.02
N LEU A 144 13.14 41.20 -13.27
CA LEU A 144 11.82 40.81 -13.78
C LEU A 144 10.72 41.71 -13.19
N GLU A 145 9.64 41.90 -13.92
CA GLU A 145 8.45 42.59 -13.40
C GLU A 145 7.77 41.75 -12.31
N LEU A 146 7.17 42.42 -11.32
CA LEU A 146 6.49 41.74 -10.20
C LEU A 146 5.40 40.77 -10.66
N LYS A 147 4.73 41.09 -11.78
CA LYS A 147 3.69 40.24 -12.39
C LYS A 147 4.27 38.91 -12.88
N ASP A 148 5.47 38.92 -13.45
CA ASP A 148 6.11 37.75 -14.04
C ASP A 148 6.64 36.84 -12.92
N VAL A 149 7.26 37.44 -11.90
CA VAL A 149 7.71 36.74 -10.68
C VAL A 149 6.53 36.10 -9.92
N SER A 150 5.38 36.79 -9.88
CA SER A 150 4.17 36.26 -9.24
C SER A 150 3.54 35.11 -10.03
N SER A 151 3.56 35.18 -11.36
CA SER A 151 3.10 34.08 -12.22
C SER A 151 3.95 32.82 -12.02
N GLU A 152 5.27 32.97 -12.00
CA GLU A 152 6.19 31.86 -11.75
C GLU A 152 6.04 31.28 -10.34
N HIS A 153 5.82 32.12 -9.33
CA HIS A 153 5.49 31.64 -7.98
C HIS A 153 4.28 30.70 -7.97
N GLN A 154 3.19 31.06 -8.64
CA GLN A 154 1.98 30.24 -8.70
C GLN A 154 2.24 28.91 -9.42
N HIS A 155 2.98 28.94 -10.53
CA HIS A 155 3.34 27.75 -11.28
C HIS A 155 4.25 26.81 -10.47
N LEU A 156 5.30 27.33 -9.83
CA LEU A 156 6.21 26.56 -8.99
C LEU A 156 5.52 26.01 -7.75
N SER A 157 4.63 26.79 -7.11
CA SER A 157 3.84 26.33 -5.98
C SER A 157 2.93 25.16 -6.38
N SER A 158 2.26 25.27 -7.54
CA SER A 158 1.43 24.19 -8.09
C SER A 158 2.24 22.93 -8.38
N THR A 159 3.42 23.08 -8.96
CA THR A 159 4.34 21.96 -9.26
C THR A 159 4.86 21.29 -7.98
N ALA A 160 5.20 22.07 -6.96
CA ALA A 160 5.60 21.57 -5.64
C ALA A 160 4.47 20.80 -4.95
N THR A 161 3.24 21.31 -5.01
CA THR A 161 2.05 20.62 -4.50
C THR A 161 1.80 19.29 -5.25
N GLN A 162 1.99 19.26 -6.57
CA GLN A 162 1.87 18.01 -7.33
C GLN A 162 2.93 16.98 -6.92
N ALA A 163 4.19 17.40 -6.73
CA ALA A 163 5.26 16.54 -6.24
C ALA A 163 4.93 15.98 -4.84
N PHE A 164 4.42 16.84 -3.94
CA PHE A 164 3.94 16.42 -2.63
C PHE A 164 2.81 15.39 -2.73
N MET A 165 1.75 15.66 -3.50
CA MET A 165 0.59 14.77 -3.64
C MET A 165 0.94 13.40 -4.23
N LYS A 166 1.96 13.35 -5.09
CA LYS A 166 2.45 12.09 -5.66
C LYS A 166 3.10 11.19 -4.61
N ARG A 167 3.64 11.78 -3.54
CA ARG A 167 4.38 11.07 -2.50
C ARG A 167 3.59 10.91 -1.19
N SER A 168 2.80 11.91 -0.83
CA SER A 168 2.13 12.00 0.46
C SER A 168 1.22 10.79 0.70
N PHE A 169 1.06 10.47 1.98
CA PHE A 169 0.29 9.31 2.39
C PHE A 169 -0.51 9.63 3.64
N ARG A 170 -1.84 9.50 3.56
CA ARG A 170 -2.79 9.74 4.66
C ARG A 170 -2.63 11.12 5.34
N ASP A 171 -2.37 12.20 4.60
CA ASP A 171 -2.41 13.57 5.12
C ASP A 171 -3.86 14.09 5.27
N THR A 172 -4.70 13.35 5.98
CA THR A 172 -6.16 13.60 6.00
C THR A 172 -6.56 14.92 6.65
N ASP A 173 -5.74 15.46 7.57
CA ASP A 173 -5.96 16.76 8.20
C ASP A 173 -5.29 17.93 7.44
N GLY A 174 -4.60 17.62 6.34
CA GLY A 174 -3.90 18.57 5.49
C GLY A 174 -2.76 19.32 6.19
N LYS A 175 -2.27 18.83 7.33
CA LYS A 175 -1.21 19.52 8.09
C LYS A 175 0.08 19.62 7.30
N ASN A 176 0.44 18.54 6.59
CA ASN A 176 1.70 18.50 5.86
C ASN A 176 1.61 19.34 4.58
N LEU A 177 0.47 19.31 3.89
CA LEU A 177 0.22 20.21 2.76
C LEU A 177 0.32 21.69 3.17
N LYS A 178 -0.33 22.08 4.27
CA LYS A 178 -0.23 23.46 4.80
C LYS A 178 1.21 23.85 5.14
N SER A 179 1.99 22.91 5.70
CA SER A 179 3.40 23.12 6.00
C SER A 179 4.22 23.43 4.73
N LEU A 180 3.95 22.71 3.64
CA LEU A 180 4.55 22.98 2.33
C LEU A 180 4.16 24.38 1.80
N GLU A 181 2.88 24.72 1.81
CA GLU A 181 2.38 26.02 1.33
C GLU A 181 3.02 27.19 2.08
N VAL A 182 3.10 27.10 3.42
CA VAL A 182 3.77 28.10 4.27
C VAL A 182 5.26 28.21 3.91
N GLY A 183 5.93 27.09 3.66
CA GLY A 183 7.34 27.09 3.25
C GLY A 183 7.58 27.72 1.87
N ASN A 184 6.67 27.49 0.91
CA ASN A 184 6.71 28.14 -0.41
C ASN A 184 6.56 29.65 -0.29
N VAL A 185 5.57 30.13 0.49
CA VAL A 185 5.34 31.56 0.73
C VAL A 185 6.54 32.20 1.43
N ARG A 186 7.12 31.54 2.43
CA ARG A 186 8.33 32.02 3.10
C ARG A 186 9.49 32.18 2.13
N SER A 187 9.69 31.19 1.26
CA SER A 187 10.74 31.20 0.24
C SER A 187 10.53 32.30 -0.81
N PHE A 188 9.28 32.54 -1.24
CA PHE A 188 8.94 33.66 -2.11
C PHE A 188 9.30 35.01 -1.49
N ARG A 189 8.91 35.20 -0.23
CA ARG A 189 9.13 36.45 0.50
C ARG A 189 10.62 36.76 0.65
N MET A 190 11.46 35.75 0.82
CA MET A 190 12.92 35.95 0.90
C MET A 190 13.52 36.37 -0.45
N MET A 191 12.95 35.94 -1.58
CA MET A 191 13.42 36.33 -2.90
C MET A 191 13.05 37.77 -3.27
N VAL A 192 11.81 38.20 -2.99
CA VAL A 192 11.29 39.50 -3.46
C VAL A 192 11.77 40.68 -2.60
N ASN A 193 12.21 40.42 -1.36
CA ASN A 193 12.67 41.47 -0.44
C ASN A 193 14.21 41.67 -0.41
N HIS A 194 14.93 41.07 -1.36
CA HIS A 194 16.36 41.29 -1.60
C HIS A 194 16.58 41.88 -2.98
#